data_AF-A0A1D1VIJ4-F1
#
_entry.id   AF-A0A1D1VIJ4-F1
#
_cell.length_a   1.000
_cell.length_b   1.000
_cell.length_c   1.000
_cell.angle_alpha   90.00
_cell.angle_beta   90.00
_cell.angle_gamma   90.00
#
_symmetry.space_group_name_H-M   'P 1'
#
loop_
_entity.id
_entity.type
_entity.pdbx_description
1 polymer ?
#
loop_
_entity_poly.entity_id
_entity_poly.type
_entity_poly.pdbx_seq_one_letter_code
_entity_poly.pdbx_strand_id
1 'polypeptide(L)'
;MSNVSIVSSKMASRNGIHAVRQLLTPLFHNLKACSARMAHGISVESKTDGIFTDQHYEIRNLAKKLIDTEVNPFVDQWEADGQFPAHKVFKKFGDAGLLGLNRPSEYGGMDLDFSYNMAFAEELGSIDAGGVTSAFGVHTDMATPAFSK
;
A
#
# COMPACT_ATOMS: atom_id res chain seq x y z
N MET A 1 51.27 35.35 -55.14
CA MET A 1 51.68 33.98 -54.79
C MET A 1 50.46 33.31 -54.15
N SER A 2 49.56 32.76 -54.98
CA SER A 2 49.42 31.32 -55.30
C SER A 2 48.69 30.55 -54.17
N ASN A 3 47.37 30.30 -54.29
CA ASN A 3 46.72 29.09 -54.89
C ASN A 3 47.14 27.80 -54.17
N VAL A 4 46.29 26.89 -53.67
CA VAL A 4 45.22 26.05 -54.29
C VAL A 4 44.44 25.36 -53.12
N SER A 5 43.11 25.48 -52.96
CA SER A 5 42.02 24.54 -53.36
C SER A 5 42.13 23.11 -52.77
N ILE A 6 41.14 22.50 -52.07
CA ILE A 6 39.89 21.86 -52.53
C ILE A 6 39.26 21.19 -51.28
N VAL A 7 38.06 21.58 -50.85
CA VAL A 7 36.76 20.85 -50.97
C VAL A 7 36.77 19.38 -50.52
N SER A 8 36.13 19.09 -49.38
CA SER A 8 35.17 17.98 -49.22
C SER A 8 34.48 18.10 -47.86
N SER A 9 33.20 18.47 -47.82
CA SER A 9 32.10 17.50 -47.61
C SER A 9 32.09 16.92 -46.19
N LYS A 10 31.36 17.53 -45.24
CA LYS A 10 29.98 17.14 -44.91
C LYS A 10 29.90 15.78 -44.23
N MET A 11 29.91 15.75 -42.89
CA MET A 11 29.13 14.80 -42.06
C MET A 11 29.44 14.97 -40.57
N ALA A 12 28.77 15.92 -39.93
CA ALA A 12 28.42 15.82 -38.51
C ALA A 12 26.95 16.22 -38.40
N SER A 13 26.12 15.49 -39.13
CA SER A 13 24.67 15.67 -39.13
C SER A 13 24.11 15.29 -37.75
N ARG A 14 23.21 16.14 -37.27
CA ARG A 14 22.37 16.11 -36.06
C ARG A 14 21.54 14.82 -35.82
N ASN A 15 21.88 13.68 -36.42
CA ASN A 15 21.05 12.48 -36.47
C ASN A 15 21.40 11.38 -35.45
N GLY A 16 22.44 11.54 -34.63
CA GLY A 16 22.82 10.52 -33.64
C GLY A 16 21.82 10.36 -32.48
N ILE A 17 21.17 11.46 -32.07
CA ILE A 17 20.31 11.48 -30.88
C ILE A 17 18.90 10.93 -31.20
N HIS A 18 18.43 11.09 -32.45
CA HIS A 18 17.16 10.52 -32.91
C HIS A 18 17.23 8.99 -33.08
N ALA A 19 18.40 8.43 -33.43
CA ALA A 19 18.57 6.99 -33.59
C ALA A 19 18.44 6.21 -32.27
N VAL A 20 18.97 6.76 -31.17
CA VAL A 20 18.87 6.14 -29.83
C VAL A 20 17.43 6.18 -29.31
N ARG A 21 16.68 7.25 -29.61
CA ARG A 21 15.27 7.39 -29.22
C ARG A 21 14.37 6.40 -29.95
N GLN A 22 14.65 6.07 -31.21
CA GLN A 22 13.84 5.10 -31.96
C GLN A 22 14.07 3.64 -31.54
N LEU A 23 15.26 3.29 -31.07
CA LEU A 23 15.59 1.93 -30.62
C LEU A 23 14.95 1.54 -29.27
N LEU A 24 14.56 2.52 -28.44
CA LEU A 24 13.96 2.28 -27.12
C LEU A 24 12.42 2.38 -27.11
N THR A 25 11.80 2.91 -28.17
CA THR A 25 10.33 3.03 -28.30
C THR A 25 9.53 1.72 -28.23
N PRO A 26 10.02 0.54 -28.69
CA PRO A 26 9.26 -0.70 -28.56
C PRO A 26 9.29 -1.26 -27.13
N LEU A 27 10.20 -0.81 -26.26
CA LEU A 27 10.24 -1.24 -24.86
C LEU A 27 9.10 -0.62 -24.02
N PHE A 28 8.71 0.63 -24.31
CA PHE A 28 7.63 1.32 -23.59
C PHE A 28 6.22 0.91 -24.04
N HIS A 29 6.05 0.40 -25.26
CA HIS A 29 4.75 -0.11 -25.73
C HIS A 29 4.37 -1.43 -25.05
N ASN A 30 5.35 -2.29 -24.73
CA ASN A 30 5.10 -3.52 -23.98
C ASN A 30 4.80 -3.28 -22.49
N LEU A 31 5.25 -2.17 -21.90
CA LEU A 31 4.97 -1.85 -20.51
C LEU A 31 3.51 -1.42 -20.28
N LYS A 32 2.91 -0.70 -21.24
CA LYS A 32 1.48 -0.34 -21.18
C LYS A 32 0.55 -1.55 -21.40
N ALA A 33 0.99 -2.56 -22.16
CA ALA A 33 0.22 -3.79 -22.34
C ALA A 33 0.16 -4.65 -21.06
N CYS A 34 1.17 -4.57 -20.18
CA CYS A 34 1.21 -5.30 -18.92
C CYS A 34 0.20 -4.75 -17.90
N SER A 35 0.04 -3.42 -17.82
CA SER A 35 -0.88 -2.77 -16.87
C SER A 35 -2.36 -3.08 -17.15
N ALA A 36 -2.74 -3.32 -18.41
CA ALA A 36 -4.13 -3.63 -18.77
C ALA A 36 -4.60 -5.05 -18.40
N ARG A 37 -3.68 -5.94 -17.98
CA ARG A 37 -4.01 -7.32 -17.54
C ARG A 37 -4.19 -7.44 -16.00
N MET A 38 -4.26 -6.31 -15.30
CA MET A 38 -4.57 -6.23 -13.86
C MET A 38 -6.03 -5.80 -13.59
N ALA A 39 -6.93 -5.95 -14.58
CA ALA A 39 -8.34 -5.56 -14.48
C ALA A 39 -9.30 -6.74 -14.68
N HIS A 40 -8.86 -7.97 -14.42
CA HIS A 40 -9.81 -9.04 -14.11
C HIS A 40 -10.00 -9.05 -12.60
N GLY A 41 -11.19 -8.60 -12.18
CA GLY A 41 -11.60 -8.53 -10.79
C GLY A 41 -11.24 -9.80 -10.05
N ILE A 42 -10.44 -9.62 -9.00
CA ILE A 42 -10.31 -10.65 -7.98
C ILE A 42 -11.63 -10.59 -7.21
N SER A 43 -12.59 -11.43 -7.61
CA SER A 43 -13.68 -11.80 -6.71
C SER A 43 -13.03 -12.58 -5.57
N VAL A 44 -12.63 -11.89 -4.49
CA VAL A 44 -12.18 -12.55 -3.26
C VAL A 44 -13.43 -13.09 -2.58
N GLU A 45 -13.90 -14.24 -3.03
CA GLU A 45 -14.83 -15.05 -2.25
C GLU A 45 -13.96 -16.01 -1.42
N SER A 46 -13.28 -15.48 -0.39
CA SER A 46 -12.47 -16.27 0.54
C SER A 46 -13.39 -16.99 1.52
N LYS A 47 -14.04 -18.04 1.05
CA LYS A 47 -14.80 -18.95 1.91
C LYS A 47 -13.86 -20.07 2.35
N THR A 48 -13.30 -19.87 3.54
CA THR A 48 -12.61 -20.86 4.38
C THR A 48 -11.25 -21.31 3.85
N ASP A 49 -10.27 -20.40 3.85
CA ASP A 49 -8.88 -20.81 4.02
C ASP A 49 -8.77 -21.39 5.43
N GLY A 50 -8.26 -22.61 5.60
CA GLY A 50 -8.28 -23.35 6.89
C GLY A 50 -7.57 -22.68 8.08
N ILE A 51 -7.08 -21.45 7.89
CA ILE A 51 -6.44 -20.58 8.88
C ILE A 51 -7.48 -19.65 9.56
N PHE A 52 -8.57 -19.27 8.88
CA PHE A 52 -9.54 -18.30 9.40
C PHE A 52 -10.93 -18.92 9.64
N THR A 53 -11.48 -18.64 10.82
CA THR A 53 -12.86 -18.98 11.19
C THR A 53 -13.82 -17.86 10.79
N ASP A 54 -15.14 -18.11 10.86
CA ASP A 54 -16.16 -17.10 10.57
C ASP A 54 -15.98 -15.81 11.42
N GLN A 55 -15.56 -15.95 12.68
CA GLN A 55 -15.28 -14.82 13.57
C GLN A 55 -14.09 -13.98 13.10
N HIS A 56 -13.08 -14.58 12.46
CA HIS A 56 -11.99 -13.82 11.86
C HIS A 56 -12.51 -12.96 10.71
N TYR A 57 -13.40 -13.51 9.88
CA TYR A 57 -14.01 -12.76 8.79
C TYR A 57 -14.91 -11.62 9.29
N GLU A 58 -15.59 -11.79 10.43
CA GLU A 58 -16.34 -10.69 11.06
C GLU A 58 -15.44 -9.53 11.47
N ILE A 59 -14.30 -9.82 12.12
CA ILE A 59 -13.30 -8.81 12.49
C ILE A 59 -12.72 -8.13 11.25
N ARG A 60 -12.43 -8.91 10.20
CA ARG A 60 -11.94 -8.36 8.92
C ARG A 60 -12.94 -7.42 8.28
N ASN A 61 -14.21 -7.83 8.21
CA ASN A 61 -15.28 -7.01 7.65
C ASN A 61 -15.48 -5.71 8.44
N LEU A 62 -15.38 -5.78 9.78
CA LEU A 62 -15.44 -4.59 10.63
C LEU A 62 -14.27 -3.65 10.37
N ALA A 63 -13.04 -4.19 10.33
CA ALA A 63 -11.82 -3.42 10.05
C ALA A 63 -11.90 -2.75 8.67
N LYS A 64 -12.27 -3.52 7.64
CA LYS A 64 -12.46 -3.02 6.28
C LYS A 64 -13.46 -1.88 6.22
N LYS A 65 -14.63 -2.04 6.86
CA LYS A 65 -15.66 -1.00 6.90
C LYS A 65 -15.12 0.29 7.53
N LEU A 66 -14.36 0.19 8.63
CA LEU A 66 -13.76 1.36 9.27
C LEU A 66 -12.68 2.00 8.39
N ILE A 67 -11.85 1.20 7.71
CA ILE A 67 -10.84 1.71 6.78
C ILE A 67 -11.49 2.48 5.62
N ASP A 68 -12.49 1.88 4.98
CA ASP A 68 -13.18 2.46 3.81
C ASP A 68 -13.97 3.73 4.17
N THR A 69 -14.40 3.89 5.43
CA THR A 69 -15.21 5.04 5.87
C THR A 69 -14.41 6.13 6.59
N GLU A 70 -13.37 5.76 7.34
CA GLU A 70 -12.69 6.66 8.28
C GLU A 70 -11.23 6.94 7.92
N VAL A 71 -10.64 6.17 7.00
CA VAL A 71 -9.22 6.26 6.64
C VAL A 71 -9.08 6.66 5.17
N ASN A 72 -9.45 5.77 4.24
CA ASN A 72 -9.17 5.92 2.81
C ASN A 72 -9.70 7.24 2.20
N PRO A 73 -10.90 7.75 2.55
CA PRO A 73 -11.38 9.02 2.02
C PRO A 73 -10.52 10.25 2.36
N PHE A 74 -9.66 10.16 3.38
CA PHE A 74 -8.87 11.28 3.90
C PHE A 74 -7.36 11.13 3.63
N VAL A 75 -6.93 9.98 3.09
CA VAL A 75 -5.52 9.65 2.86
C VAL A 75 -4.81 10.69 2.00
N ASP A 76 -5.39 11.08 0.86
CA ASP A 76 -4.77 12.05 -0.06
C ASP A 76 -4.46 13.39 0.64
N GLN A 77 -5.36 13.84 1.52
CA GLN A 77 -5.16 15.06 2.29
C GLN A 77 -4.05 14.88 3.34
N TRP A 78 -4.03 13.76 4.05
CA TRP A 78 -3.02 13.51 5.08
C TRP A 78 -1.61 13.35 4.52
N GLU A 79 -1.48 12.74 3.35
CA GLU A 79 -0.22 12.64 2.62
C GLU A 79 0.25 14.03 2.14
N ALA A 80 -0.67 14.87 1.64
CA ALA A 80 -0.35 16.25 1.25
C ALA A 80 0.07 17.12 2.45
N ASP A 81 -0.60 16.97 3.59
CA ASP A 81 -0.32 17.70 4.83
C ASP A 81 0.90 17.10 5.59
N GLY A 82 1.34 15.89 5.23
CA GLY A 82 2.40 15.15 5.92
C GLY A 82 2.04 14.69 7.34
N GLN A 83 0.76 14.75 7.70
CA GLN A 83 0.26 14.37 9.02
C GLN A 83 -1.17 13.83 8.94
N PHE A 84 -1.46 12.81 9.75
CA PHE A 84 -2.82 12.32 9.94
C PHE A 84 -3.28 12.55 11.39
N PRO A 85 -4.58 12.70 11.65
CA PRO A 85 -5.12 12.94 12.98
C PRO A 85 -5.12 11.66 13.83
N ALA A 86 -3.93 11.18 14.19
CA ALA A 86 -3.71 9.88 14.84
C ALA A 86 -4.62 9.65 16.04
N HIS A 87 -4.71 10.60 16.98
CA HIS A 87 -5.56 10.44 18.16
C HIS A 87 -7.03 10.15 17.83
N LYS A 88 -7.59 10.76 16.79
CA LYS A 88 -8.99 10.54 16.40
C LYS A 88 -9.16 9.19 15.72
N VAL A 89 -8.26 8.85 14.80
CA VAL A 89 -8.29 7.58 14.06
C VAL A 89 -8.10 6.41 15.02
N PHE A 90 -7.04 6.41 15.84
CA PHE A 90 -6.79 5.36 16.82
C PHE A 90 -7.92 5.23 17.83
N LYS A 91 -8.54 6.34 18.27
CA LYS A 91 -9.69 6.26 19.17
C LYS A 91 -10.85 5.49 18.53
N LYS A 92 -11.16 5.69 17.25
CA LYS A 92 -12.24 4.95 16.57
C LYS A 92 -11.95 3.44 16.50
N PHE A 93 -10.73 3.06 16.16
CA PHE A 93 -10.35 1.64 16.11
C PHE A 93 -10.26 1.02 17.51
N GLY A 94 -9.86 1.80 18.53
CA GLY A 94 -9.85 1.38 19.93
C GLY A 94 -11.26 1.21 20.50
N ASP A 95 -12.17 2.15 20.22
CA ASP A 95 -13.59 2.05 20.61
C ASP A 95 -14.27 0.82 19.96
N ALA A 96 -13.79 0.39 18.78
CA ALA A 96 -14.22 -0.84 18.10
C ALA A 96 -13.52 -2.12 18.60
N GLY A 97 -12.56 -2.02 19.53
CA GLY A 97 -11.82 -3.15 20.10
C GLY A 97 -10.69 -3.71 19.22
N LEU A 98 -10.47 -3.17 18.02
CA LEU A 98 -9.52 -3.72 17.04
C LEU A 98 -8.05 -3.56 17.44
N LEU A 99 -7.73 -2.59 18.30
CA LEU A 99 -6.36 -2.35 18.76
C LEU A 99 -5.88 -3.32 19.86
N GLY A 100 -6.82 -4.03 20.50
CA GLY A 100 -6.57 -4.87 21.68
C GLY A 100 -7.02 -6.32 21.51
N LEU A 101 -7.14 -6.81 20.27
CA LEU A 101 -7.68 -8.14 19.94
C LEU A 101 -7.04 -9.26 20.78
N ASN A 102 -5.71 -9.39 20.76
CA ASN A 102 -4.99 -10.43 21.52
C ASN A 102 -4.44 -9.96 22.89
N ARG A 103 -4.94 -8.86 23.42
CA ARG A 103 -4.45 -8.29 24.68
C ARG A 103 -5.28 -8.79 25.85
N PRO A 104 -4.68 -8.95 27.05
CA PRO A 104 -5.43 -9.36 28.24
C PRO A 104 -6.58 -8.40 28.54
N SER A 105 -7.71 -8.96 28.98
CA SER A 105 -8.89 -8.18 29.36
C SER A 105 -8.63 -7.20 30.52
N GLU A 106 -7.63 -7.46 31.38
CA GLU A 106 -7.18 -6.56 32.44
C GLU A 106 -6.68 -5.20 31.92
N TYR A 107 -6.23 -5.12 30.66
CA TYR A 107 -5.81 -3.88 30.01
C TYR A 107 -6.84 -3.37 28.99
N GLY A 108 -8.06 -3.89 29.01
CA GLY A 108 -9.11 -3.54 28.05
C GLY A 108 -8.97 -4.20 26.68
N GLY A 109 -8.22 -5.31 26.59
CA GLY A 109 -8.16 -6.16 25.41
C GLY A 109 -9.28 -7.21 25.37
N MET A 110 -9.31 -8.00 24.29
CA MET A 110 -10.34 -9.03 24.06
C MET A 110 -9.86 -10.46 24.32
N ASP A 111 -8.60 -10.64 24.72
CA ASP A 111 -7.99 -11.93 25.08
C ASP A 111 -8.15 -13.02 24.01
N LEU A 112 -8.14 -12.60 22.73
CA LEU A 112 -8.24 -13.50 21.59
C LEU A 112 -6.87 -14.06 21.20
N ASP A 113 -6.89 -15.12 20.40
CA ASP A 113 -5.67 -15.70 19.84
C ASP A 113 -4.95 -14.75 18.86
N PHE A 114 -3.65 -14.95 18.68
CA PHE A 114 -2.84 -14.15 17.76
C PHE A 114 -3.32 -14.21 16.30
N SER A 115 -3.99 -15.30 15.90
CA SER A 115 -4.64 -15.42 14.58
C SER A 115 -5.60 -14.26 14.26
N TYR A 116 -6.27 -13.69 15.27
CA TYR A 116 -7.15 -12.53 15.09
C TYR A 116 -6.39 -11.23 14.80
N ASN A 117 -5.22 -11.03 15.42
CA ASN A 117 -4.33 -9.93 15.05
C ASN A 117 -3.84 -10.07 13.61
N MET A 118 -3.52 -11.30 13.18
CA MET A 118 -3.09 -11.56 11.81
C MET A 118 -4.20 -11.25 10.80
N ALA A 119 -5.44 -11.64 11.10
CA ALA A 119 -6.60 -11.28 10.28
C ALA A 119 -6.81 -9.76 10.20
N PHE A 120 -6.64 -9.04 11.30
CA PHE A 120 -6.69 -7.58 11.31
C PHE A 120 -5.55 -6.96 10.48
N ALA A 121 -4.33 -7.49 10.61
CA ALA A 121 -3.16 -7.03 9.87
C ALA A 121 -3.31 -7.19 8.35
N GLU A 122 -3.99 -8.24 7.87
CA GLU A 122 -4.32 -8.39 6.44
C GLU A 122 -5.19 -7.24 5.94
N GLU A 123 -6.20 -6.84 6.71
CA GLU A 123 -7.09 -5.75 6.32
C GLU A 123 -6.42 -4.38 6.40
N LEU A 124 -5.45 -4.18 7.29
CA LEU A 124 -4.64 -2.95 7.30
C LEU A 124 -3.88 -2.73 5.98
N GLY A 125 -3.66 -3.80 5.19
CA GLY A 125 -3.11 -3.71 3.83
C GLY A 125 -4.05 -3.05 2.81
N SER A 126 -5.33 -2.87 3.15
CA SER A 126 -6.31 -2.14 2.30
C SER A 126 -6.28 -0.62 2.50
N ILE A 127 -5.41 -0.11 3.38
CA ILE A 127 -5.21 1.32 3.60
C ILE A 127 -4.27 1.87 2.51
N ASP A 128 -4.70 2.94 1.84
CA ASP A 128 -3.93 3.54 0.73
C ASP A 128 -2.68 4.32 1.18
N ALA A 129 -2.54 4.58 2.49
CA ALA A 129 -1.40 5.26 3.12
C ALA A 129 -0.52 4.31 3.95
N GLY A 130 0.68 4.01 3.45
CA GLY A 130 1.63 3.15 4.16
C GLY A 130 2.07 3.69 5.53
N GLY A 131 2.09 5.01 5.72
CA GLY A 131 2.40 5.64 7.01
C GLY A 131 1.33 5.32 8.08
N VAL A 132 0.06 5.32 7.70
CA VAL A 132 -1.06 5.01 8.58
C VAL A 132 -1.07 3.51 8.91
N THR A 133 -0.89 2.65 7.91
CA THR A 133 -0.74 1.19 8.11
C THR A 133 0.41 0.87 9.08
N SER A 134 1.57 1.50 8.89
CA SER A 134 2.73 1.30 9.76
C SER A 134 2.46 1.76 11.19
N ALA A 135 1.76 2.88 11.38
CA ALA A 135 1.41 3.35 12.72
C ALA A 135 0.55 2.34 13.48
N PHE A 136 -0.42 1.70 12.82
CA PHE A 136 -1.23 0.64 13.43
C PHE A 136 -0.37 -0.57 13.80
N GLY A 137 0.47 -1.06 12.88
CA GLY A 137 1.37 -2.19 13.15
C GLY A 137 2.35 -1.93 14.30
N VAL A 138 2.89 -0.72 14.41
CA VAL A 138 3.74 -0.33 15.55
C VAL A 138 2.94 -0.38 16.86
N HIS A 139 1.70 0.10 16.85
CA HIS A 139 0.86 0.07 18.05
C HIS A 139 0.52 -1.37 18.48
N THR A 140 -0.01 -2.17 17.55
CA THR A 140 -0.45 -3.54 17.83
C THR A 140 0.71 -4.48 18.08
N ASP A 141 1.81 -4.41 17.34
CA ASP A 141 2.82 -5.47 17.33
C ASP A 141 4.19 -5.06 17.89
N MET A 142 4.40 -3.77 18.21
CA MET A 142 5.66 -3.31 18.81
C MET A 142 5.49 -2.65 20.18
N ALA A 143 4.47 -1.81 20.36
CA ALA A 143 4.26 -1.06 21.59
C ALA A 143 3.47 -1.85 22.65
N THR A 144 2.36 -2.48 22.24
CA THR A 144 1.46 -3.19 23.15
C THR A 144 1.86 -4.62 23.56
N PRO A 145 2.79 -5.35 22.90
CA PRO A 145 3.22 -6.67 23.39
C PRO A 145 3.81 -6.65 24.80
N ALA A 146 4.33 -5.51 25.27
CA ALA A 146 4.83 -5.36 26.64
C ALA A 146 3.78 -5.66 27.74
N PHE A 147 2.48 -5.62 27.39
CA PHE A 147 1.37 -5.92 28.29
C PHE A 147 0.95 -7.40 28.26
N SER A 148 1.39 -8.17 27.25
CA SER A 148 1.16 -9.60 27.15
C SER A 148 2.36 -10.33 27.77
N LYS A 149 2.21 -10.80 29.01
CA LYS A 149 3.21 -11.63 29.71
C LYS A 149 3.15 -13.09 29.28
#